data_AF-A0AAV1VCH4-F1
#
_entry.id   AF-A0AAV1VCH4-F1
#
_cell.length_a   1.000
_cell.length_b   1.000
_cell.length_c   1.000
_cell.angle_alpha   90.00
_cell.angle_beta   90.00
_cell.angle_gamma   90.00
#
_symmetry.space_group_name_H-M   'P 1'
#
loop_
_entity.id
_entity.type
_entity.pdbx_description
1 polymer ?
#
loop_
_entity_poly.entity_id
_entity_poly.type
_entity_poly.pdbx_seq_one_letter_code
_entity_poly.pdbx_strand_id
1 'polypeptide(L)'
;MSAEEIFRAVTTELRASPEAEQRDSWKSTVVALFADVFESVKVNPDRVPPAKKRYPLLKGVEPALLLIFFEQVSVVDSCTFEQWCGYARTISRDLYNTT
;
A
#
# COMPACT_ATOMS: atom_id res chain seq x y z
N MET A 1 -3.04 16.37 -7.03
CA MET A 1 -2.56 16.07 -5.66
C MET A 1 -1.35 15.18 -5.77
N SER A 2 -0.32 15.46 -4.99
CA SER A 2 0.84 14.58 -4.81
C SER A 2 0.47 13.35 -3.97
N ALA A 3 1.26 12.28 -4.05
CA ALA A 3 1.07 11.09 -3.23
C ALA A 3 1.12 11.40 -1.72
N GLU A 4 1.92 12.38 -1.30
CA GLU A 4 1.97 12.84 0.09
C GLU A 4 0.67 13.54 0.53
N GLU A 5 0.08 14.36 -0.35
CA GLU A 5 -1.21 14.99 -0.07
C GLU A 5 -2.34 13.96 0.04
N ILE A 6 -2.32 12.92 -0.81
CA ILE A 6 -3.28 11.81 -0.75
C ILE A 6 -3.10 11.02 0.54
N PHE A 7 -1.85 10.69 0.91
CA PHE A 7 -1.54 10.01 2.16
C PHE A 7 -2.08 10.77 3.38
N ARG A 8 -1.84 12.08 3.44
CA ARG A 8 -2.31 12.92 4.54
C ARG A 8 -3.84 12.98 4.60
N ALA A 9 -4.51 13.12 3.45
CA ALA A 9 -5.97 13.15 3.38
C ALA A 9 -6.58 11.85 3.91
N VAL A 10 -6.16 10.70 3.38
CA VAL A 10 -6.65 9.38 3.80
C VAL A 10 -6.37 9.11 5.29
N THR A 11 -5.18 9.48 5.79
CA THR A 11 -4.85 9.33 7.22
C THR A 11 -5.73 10.19 8.12
N THR A 12 -6.04 11.42 7.68
CA THR A 12 -6.90 12.35 8.43
C THR A 12 -8.33 11.83 8.49
N GLU A 13 -8.84 11.37 7.36
CA GLU A 13 -10.19 10.82 7.25
C GLU A 13 -10.35 9.51 8.03
N LEU A 14 -9.37 8.59 7.96
CA LEU A 14 -9.37 7.37 8.76
C LEU A 14 -9.39 7.66 10.27
N ARG A 15 -8.63 8.68 10.71
CA ARG A 15 -8.60 9.10 12.12
C ARG A 15 -9.92 9.73 12.57
N ALA A 16 -10.66 10.36 11.67
CA ALA A 16 -11.94 11.01 11.96
C ALA A 16 -13.12 10.03 12.12
N SER A 17 -12.86 8.72 12.04
CA SER A 17 -13.83 7.62 12.09
C SER A 17 -14.58 7.38 10.76
N PRO A 18 -14.35 6.23 10.11
CA PRO A 18 -14.98 5.91 8.81
C PRO A 18 -16.40 5.40 8.88
N GLU A 19 -17.25 5.81 7.93
CA GLU A 19 -18.43 5.03 7.54
C GLU A 19 -18.02 3.88 6.59
N ALA A 20 -18.84 2.82 6.52
CA ALA A 20 -18.51 1.63 5.72
C ALA A 20 -18.31 1.92 4.22
N GLU A 21 -19.06 2.90 3.68
CA GLU A 21 -19.02 3.30 2.27
C GLU A 21 -17.70 4.01 1.90
N GLN A 22 -17.09 4.72 2.85
CA GLN A 22 -15.78 5.36 2.67
C GLN A 22 -14.63 4.35 2.63
N ARG A 23 -14.79 3.19 3.29
CA ARG A 23 -13.73 2.16 3.34
C ARG A 23 -13.40 1.60 1.96
N ASP A 24 -14.38 1.44 1.07
CA ASP A 24 -14.12 0.93 -0.29
C ASP A 24 -13.42 1.97 -1.19
N SER A 25 -13.76 3.25 -1.03
CA SER A 25 -13.05 4.36 -1.67
C SER A 25 -11.59 4.43 -1.21
N TRP A 26 -11.33 4.27 0.08
CA TRP A 26 -9.96 4.29 0.60
C TRP A 26 -9.17 3.02 0.27
N LYS A 27 -9.80 1.84 0.19
CA LYS A 27 -9.12 0.64 -0.35
C LYS A 27 -8.51 0.95 -1.71
N SER A 28 -9.30 1.54 -2.61
CA SER A 28 -8.84 1.89 -3.96
C SER A 28 -7.73 2.94 -3.93
N THR A 29 -7.85 3.94 -3.04
CA THR A 29 -6.86 5.01 -2.90
C THR A 29 -5.53 4.50 -2.34
N VAL A 30 -5.56 3.68 -1.28
CA VAL A 30 -4.37 3.07 -0.68
C VAL A 30 -3.71 2.09 -1.65
N VAL A 31 -4.48 1.34 -2.42
CA VAL A 31 -3.98 0.48 -3.51
C VAL A 31 -3.20 1.28 -4.54
N ALA A 32 -3.74 2.41 -5.01
CA ALA A 32 -3.05 3.28 -5.95
C ALA A 32 -1.75 3.85 -5.35
N LEU A 33 -1.79 4.27 -4.09
CA LEU A 33 -0.64 4.82 -3.39
C LEU A 33 0.48 3.80 -3.17
N PHE A 34 0.12 2.53 -2.94
CA PHE A 34 1.06 1.43 -2.91
C PHE A 34 1.61 1.10 -4.30
N ALA A 35 0.75 1.10 -5.32
CA ALA A 35 1.15 0.83 -6.71
C ALA A 35 2.19 1.84 -7.22
N ASP A 36 2.04 3.13 -6.90
CA ASP A 36 3.03 4.16 -7.25
C ASP A 36 4.41 3.87 -6.63
N VAL A 37 4.45 3.49 -5.35
CA VAL A 37 5.70 3.12 -4.68
C VAL A 37 6.26 1.83 -5.26
N PHE A 38 5.38 0.87 -5.55
CA PHE A 38 5.72 -0.40 -6.13
C PHE A 38 6.39 -0.25 -7.51
N GLU A 39 5.83 0.57 -8.40
CA GLU A 39 6.39 0.85 -9.73
C GLU A 39 7.77 1.53 -9.65
N SER A 40 8.02 2.30 -8.59
CA SER A 40 9.34 2.89 -8.34
C SER A 40 10.42 1.85 -7.98
N VAL A 41 10.01 0.65 -7.53
CA VAL A 41 10.94 -0.45 -7.28
C VAL A 41 11.26 -1.13 -8.61
N LYS A 42 12.49 -0.98 -9.09
CA LYS A 42 12.97 -1.72 -10.28
C LYS A 42 13.02 -3.22 -9.96
N VAL A 43 11.97 -3.94 -10.35
CA VAL A 43 11.90 -5.40 -10.26
C VAL A 43 12.47 -6.01 -11.53
N ASN A 44 13.39 -6.97 -11.40
CA ASN A 44 13.80 -7.78 -12.53
C ASN A 44 12.79 -8.93 -12.72
N PRO A 45 11.95 -8.91 -13.77
CA PRO A 45 10.88 -9.90 -13.96
C PRO A 45 11.41 -11.34 -14.14
N ASP A 46 12.67 -11.50 -14.56
CA ASP A 46 13.32 -12.81 -14.72
C ASP A 46 13.71 -13.45 -13.38
N ARG A 47 13.84 -12.63 -12.33
CA ARG A 47 14.14 -13.09 -10.97
C ARG A 47 12.90 -13.32 -10.12
N VAL A 48 11.73 -12.99 -10.64
CA VAL A 48 10.46 -13.22 -9.94
C VAL A 48 10.05 -14.69 -10.10
N PRO A 49 9.91 -15.45 -9.00
CA PRO A 49 9.42 -16.82 -9.06
C PRO A 49 8.07 -16.88 -9.79
N PRO A 50 7.80 -17.90 -10.64
CA PRO A 50 6.53 -18.01 -11.36
C PRO A 50 5.29 -17.94 -10.45
N ALA A 51 5.38 -18.50 -9.24
CA ALA A 51 4.33 -18.42 -8.23
C ALA A 51 4.02 -16.98 -7.77
N LYS A 52 5.02 -16.09 -7.84
CA LYS A 52 4.95 -14.68 -7.44
C LYS A 52 4.76 -13.72 -8.61
N LYS A 53 4.81 -14.19 -9.87
CA LYS A 53 4.51 -13.36 -11.08
C LYS A 53 3.07 -12.86 -11.15
N ARG A 54 2.15 -13.46 -10.39
CA ARG A 54 0.75 -12.99 -10.23
C ARG A 54 0.59 -11.91 -9.16
N TYR A 55 1.61 -11.69 -8.33
CA TYR A 55 1.67 -10.58 -7.39
C TYR A 55 2.15 -9.33 -8.14
N PRO A 56 1.58 -8.13 -7.95
CA PRO A 56 0.54 -7.74 -7.00
C PRO A 56 -0.71 -7.35 -7.79
N LEU A 57 -1.55 -8.31 -8.19
CA LEU A 57 -2.79 -7.88 -8.81
C LEU A 57 -3.68 -7.08 -7.83
N LEU A 58 -3.35 -7.08 -6.52
CA LEU A 58 -4.11 -6.44 -5.45
C LEU A 58 -5.60 -6.80 -5.64
N LYS A 59 -5.85 -8.10 -5.88
CA LYS A 59 -7.17 -8.63 -6.23
C LYS A 59 -7.71 -9.46 -5.07
N GLY A 60 -9.03 -9.48 -4.94
CA GLY A 60 -9.71 -10.22 -3.88
C GLY A 60 -9.47 -9.60 -2.51
N VAL A 61 -8.82 -10.31 -1.59
CA VAL A 61 -8.65 -9.91 -0.18
C VAL A 61 -7.50 -8.91 0.04
N GLU A 62 -6.57 -8.82 -0.91
CA GLU A 62 -5.32 -8.03 -0.78
C GLU A 62 -5.56 -6.53 -0.53
N PRO A 63 -6.50 -5.83 -1.20
CA PRO A 63 -6.81 -4.43 -0.90
C PRO A 63 -7.29 -4.20 0.54
N ALA A 64 -8.05 -5.16 1.09
CA ALA A 64 -8.54 -5.05 2.46
C ALA A 64 -7.39 -5.22 3.47
N LEU A 65 -6.48 -6.17 3.24
CA LEU A 65 -5.29 -6.36 4.06
C LEU A 65 -4.35 -5.15 3.99
N LEU A 66 -4.18 -4.59 2.80
CA LEU A 66 -3.37 -3.39 2.60
C LEU A 66 -3.96 -2.18 3.33
N LEU A 67 -5.29 -2.00 3.31
CA LEU A 67 -5.95 -0.95 4.07
C LEU A 67 -5.78 -1.15 5.58
N ILE A 68 -5.90 -2.37 6.10
CA ILE A 68 -5.68 -2.68 7.53
C ILE A 68 -4.23 -2.33 7.92
N PHE A 69 -3.26 -2.74 7.10
CA PHE A 69 -1.86 -2.39 7.33
C PHE A 69 -1.63 -0.88 7.30
N PHE A 70 -2.20 -0.19 6.31
CA PHE A 70 -2.11 1.27 6.20
C PHE A 70 -2.70 1.98 7.42
N GLU A 71 -3.86 1.54 7.89
CA GLU A 71 -4.53 2.07 9.08
C GLU A 71 -3.65 1.88 10.32
N GLN A 72 -3.09 0.67 10.50
CA GLN A 72 -2.17 0.40 11.61
C GLN A 72 -0.96 1.34 11.60
N VAL A 73 -0.21 1.39 10.49
CA VAL A 73 1.05 2.16 10.49
C VAL A 73 0.82 3.67 10.44
N SER A 74 -0.23 4.14 9.78
CA SER A 74 -0.45 5.59 9.55
C SER A 74 -1.33 6.23 10.61
N VAL A 75 -2.31 5.51 11.17
CA VAL A 75 -3.24 6.04 12.17
C VAL A 75 -2.79 5.69 13.58
N VAL A 76 -2.49 4.41 13.84
CA VAL A 76 -2.09 3.94 15.17
C VAL A 76 -0.64 4.33 15.47
N ASP A 77 0.29 3.98 14.57
CA ASP A 77 1.72 4.23 14.78
C ASP A 77 2.16 5.63 14.31
N SER A 78 1.24 6.40 13.73
CA SER A 78 1.45 7.78 13.24
C SER A 78 2.65 7.92 12.31
N CYS A 79 2.85 6.96 11.39
CA CYS A 79 3.94 7.03 10.45
C CYS A 79 3.82 8.21 9.48
N THR A 80 4.98 8.72 9.07
CA THR A 80 5.10 9.72 8.02
C THR A 80 4.95 9.09 6.63
N PHE A 81 4.69 9.93 5.62
CA PHE A 81 4.65 9.47 4.23
C PHE A 81 5.96 8.78 3.80
N GLU A 82 7.11 9.28 4.26
CA GLU A 82 8.41 8.67 3.97
C GLU A 82 8.54 7.26 4.57
N GLN A 83 8.09 7.08 5.81
CA GLN A 83 8.07 5.77 6.48
C GLN A 83 7.11 4.80 5.77
N TRP A 84 5.92 5.26 5.38
CA TRP A 84 5.00 4.49 4.54
C TRP A 84 5.67 4.03 3.24
N CYS A 85 6.33 4.93 2.51
CA CYS A 85 7.08 4.57 1.31
C CYS A 85 8.18 3.55 1.61
N GLY A 86 8.86 3.66 2.76
CA GLY A 86 9.81 2.67 3.24
C GLY A 86 9.18 1.28 3.39
N TYR A 87 8.05 1.18 4.09
CA TYR A 87 7.32 -0.08 4.25
C TYR A 87 6.85 -0.66 2.91
N ALA A 88 6.23 0.16 2.06
CA ALA A 88 5.76 -0.28 0.75
C ALA A 88 6.90 -0.78 -0.15
N ARG A 89 8.08 -0.14 -0.12
CA ARG A 89 9.28 -0.63 -0.83
C ARG A 89 9.79 -1.95 -0.25
N THR A 90 9.82 -2.10 1.07
CA THR A 90 10.26 -3.35 1.72
C THR A 90 9.31 -4.49 1.38
N ILE A 91 7.99 -4.29 1.51
CA ILE A 91 6.98 -5.27 1.09
C ILE A 91 7.17 -5.64 -0.39
N SER A 92 7.32 -4.64 -1.26
CA SER A 92 7.57 -4.86 -2.70
C SER A 92 8.83 -5.69 -2.94
N ARG A 93 9.91 -5.44 -2.18
CA ARG A 93 11.15 -6.21 -2.28
C ARG A 93 11.01 -7.63 -1.74
N ASP A 94 10.38 -7.85 -0.59
CA ASP A 94 10.15 -9.19 -0.01
C ASP A 94 9.25 -10.05 -0.91
N LEU A 95 8.34 -9.40 -1.64
CA LEU A 95 7.52 -10.06 -2.63
C LEU A 95 8.35 -10.56 -3.83
N TYR A 96 9.44 -9.91 -4.24
CA TYR A 96 10.23 -10.34 -5.42
C TYR A 96 11.59 -10.96 -5.12
N ASN A 97 12.21 -10.60 -4.01
CA ASN A 97 13.44 -11.22 -3.53
C ASN A 97 13.07 -12.45 -2.73
N THR A 98 12.91 -13.58 -3.41
CA THR A 98 13.25 -14.87 -2.78
C THR A 98 14.70 -15.14 -3.12
N THR A 99 15.58 -15.04 -2.12
CA THR A 99 16.92 -15.65 -2.02
C THR A 99 17.63 -16.02 -3.32
#